data_AF-A0A091C009-F1
#
_entry.id   AF-A0A091C009-F1
#
_cell.length_a   1.000
_cell.length_b   1.000
_cell.length_c   1.000
_cell.angle_alpha   90.00
_cell.angle_beta   90.00
_cell.angle_gamma   90.00
#
_symmetry.space_group_name_H-M   'P 1'
#
loop_
_entity.id
_entity.type
_entity.pdbx_description
1 polymer ?
#
loop_
_entity_poly.entity_id
_entity_poly.type
_entity_poly.pdbx_seq_one_letter_code
_entity_poly.pdbx_strand_id
1 'polypeptide(L)'
;MIRVFWVNDSLDYFPLLFFIAGGILIYYGLKSNSHRSNKSDLPALSKKREQEYINAGMSNSEIELFRQTMNQTKQQIEHLQATMNKSGKLRAVDLRHDTIKAAKALFKEIVSSPKRMPEANHFLYTHLPNLVDLTDKFIEINEHEVKSRETYDKIEESIQIIDQMAALITSDYQKFVADDLDDLDVEISIAKQSLKQDQDYKEHEAR
;
A
#
# COMPACT_ATOMS: atom_id res chain seq x y z
N MET A 1 -30.32 47.59 63.14
CA MET A 1 -29.09 47.37 62.35
C MET A 1 -28.83 45.86 62.33
N ILE A 2 -29.29 45.14 61.30
CA ILE A 2 -29.10 43.69 61.15
C ILE A 2 -28.48 43.49 59.77
N ARG A 3 -27.27 42.92 59.70
CA ARG A 3 -26.62 42.49 58.45
C ARG A 3 -26.85 40.99 58.30
N VAL A 4 -27.51 40.59 57.22
CA VAL A 4 -27.66 39.19 56.80
C VAL A 4 -26.53 38.88 55.83
N PHE A 5 -25.69 37.90 56.17
CA PHE A 5 -24.68 37.32 55.29
C PHE A 5 -25.32 36.12 54.59
N TRP A 6 -25.41 36.14 53.26
CA TRP A 6 -25.66 34.96 52.44
C TRP A 6 -24.32 34.50 51.86
N VAL A 7 -23.85 33.31 52.27
CA VAL A 7 -22.80 32.57 51.58
C VAL A 7 -23.51 31.59 50.65
N ASN A 8 -23.16 31.62 49.37
CA ASN A 8 -23.81 30.86 48.31
C ASN A 8 -22.97 29.60 48.00
N ASP A 9 -23.35 28.45 48.56
CA ASP A 9 -22.74 27.13 48.31
C ASP A 9 -23.20 26.55 46.96
N SER A 10 -22.71 27.09 45.84
CA SER A 10 -23.06 26.59 44.50
C SER A 10 -21.88 26.37 43.55
N LEU A 11 -20.64 26.36 44.06
CA LEU A 11 -19.42 26.19 43.24
C LEU A 11 -18.65 24.87 43.46
N ASP A 12 -19.19 23.90 44.20
CA ASP A 12 -18.47 22.66 44.56
C ASP A 12 -18.64 21.48 43.57
N TYR A 13 -19.37 21.67 42.47
CA TYR A 13 -19.60 20.62 41.46
C TYR A 13 -18.68 20.68 40.23
N PHE A 14 -17.80 21.69 40.15
CA PHE A 14 -16.81 21.81 39.07
C PHE A 14 -15.88 20.59 38.92
N PRO A 15 -15.38 19.95 39.99
CA PRO A 15 -14.52 18.77 39.86
C PRO A 15 -15.24 17.59 39.20
N LEU A 16 -16.52 17.37 39.56
CA LEU A 16 -17.33 16.26 39.04
C LEU A 16 -17.61 16.38 37.54
N LEU A 17 -17.82 17.60 37.03
CA LEU A 17 -17.99 17.84 35.59
C LEU A 17 -16.71 17.56 34.80
N PHE A 18 -15.54 17.88 35.36
CA PHE A 18 -14.25 17.55 34.73
C PHE A 18 -13.99 16.04 34.68
N PHE A 19 -14.40 15.28 35.70
CA PHE A 19 -14.31 13.80 35.67
C PHE A 19 -15.24 13.17 34.61
N ILE A 20 -16.46 13.69 34.45
CA ILE A 20 -17.38 13.21 33.42
C ILE A 20 -16.87 13.57 32.02
N ALA A 21 -16.42 14.81 31.81
CA ALA A 21 -15.85 15.24 30.54
C ALA A 21 -14.57 14.46 30.18
N GLY A 22 -13.70 14.20 31.17
CA GLY A 22 -12.50 13.38 31.01
C GLY A 22 -12.83 11.92 30.67
N GLY A 23 -13.82 11.33 31.33
CA GLY A 23 -14.29 9.98 31.01
C GLY A 23 -14.86 9.85 29.60
N ILE A 24 -15.58 10.85 29.12
CA ILE A 24 -16.10 10.92 27.75
C ILE A 24 -14.95 11.03 26.75
N LEU A 25 -13.97 11.91 26.99
CA LEU A 25 -12.80 12.07 26.11
C LEU A 25 -11.95 10.80 26.04
N ILE A 26 -11.74 10.10 27.16
CA ILE A 26 -11.04 8.81 27.18
C ILE A 26 -11.85 7.73 26.47
N TYR A 27 -13.17 7.68 26.66
CA TYR A 27 -14.05 6.75 25.96
C TYR A 27 -14.01 6.93 24.44
N TYR A 28 -14.02 8.17 23.96
CA TYR A 28 -13.90 8.46 22.52
C TYR A 28 -12.46 8.33 22.01
N GLY A 29 -11.44 8.63 22.82
CA GLY A 29 -10.02 8.52 22.46
C GLY A 29 -9.52 7.07 22.40
N LEU A 30 -10.01 6.19 23.28
CA LEU A 30 -9.77 4.74 23.21
C LEU A 30 -10.58 4.06 22.11
N LYS A 31 -11.60 4.73 21.57
CA LYS A 31 -12.33 4.34 20.36
C LYS A 31 -11.67 4.94 19.10
N SER A 32 -10.36 5.18 19.13
CA SER A 32 -9.57 5.38 17.92
C SER A 32 -9.19 4.02 17.33
N ASN A 33 -9.48 3.85 16.04
CA ASN A 33 -9.54 2.59 15.32
C ASN A 33 -8.26 1.75 15.44
N SER A 34 -8.29 0.70 16.28
CA SER A 34 -7.50 -0.47 15.97
C SER A 34 -8.08 -1.07 14.69
N HIS A 35 -7.42 -0.85 13.55
CA HIS A 35 -7.61 -1.63 12.34
C HIS A 35 -7.14 -3.07 12.60
N ARG A 36 -7.87 -3.78 13.46
CA ARG A 36 -7.86 -5.24 13.46
C ARG A 36 -8.67 -5.62 12.25
N SER A 37 -8.00 -5.99 11.14
CA SER A 37 -8.67 -6.41 9.92
C SER A 37 -9.61 -7.57 10.28
N ASN A 38 -10.92 -7.32 10.28
CA ASN A 38 -11.90 -8.38 10.48
C ASN A 38 -11.79 -9.33 9.28
N LYS A 39 -11.74 -10.63 9.54
CA LYS A 39 -11.80 -11.68 8.50
C LYS A 39 -13.09 -11.64 7.64
N SER A 40 -14.03 -10.75 7.94
CA SER A 40 -15.34 -10.63 7.30
C SER A 40 -15.37 -9.86 5.97
N ASP A 41 -14.28 -9.24 5.55
CA ASP A 41 -14.30 -8.33 4.38
C ASP A 41 -13.81 -8.99 3.08
N LEU A 42 -13.51 -10.29 3.10
CA LEU A 42 -13.12 -11.01 1.89
C LEU A 42 -14.34 -11.21 0.99
N PRO A 43 -14.33 -10.72 -0.27
CA PRO A 43 -15.42 -10.99 -1.20
C PRO A 43 -15.59 -12.50 -1.39
N ALA A 44 -16.85 -12.95 -1.45
CA ALA A 44 -17.19 -14.37 -1.59
C ALA A 44 -16.48 -15.00 -2.80
N LEU A 45 -15.88 -16.18 -2.60
CA LEU A 45 -15.20 -16.89 -3.67
C LEU A 45 -16.24 -17.57 -4.56
N SER A 46 -16.31 -17.15 -5.82
CA SER A 46 -17.08 -17.91 -6.81
C SER A 46 -16.45 -19.30 -6.97
N LYS A 47 -17.27 -20.35 -7.03
CA LYS A 47 -16.82 -21.73 -7.26
C LYS A 47 -15.88 -21.86 -8.48
N LYS A 48 -16.07 -21.03 -9.51
CA LYS A 48 -15.22 -21.00 -10.70
C LYS A 48 -13.76 -20.62 -10.39
N ARG A 49 -13.54 -19.50 -9.69
CA ARG A 49 -12.20 -19.06 -9.28
C ARG A 49 -11.53 -20.01 -8.29
N GLU A 50 -12.31 -20.60 -7.38
CA GLU A 50 -11.81 -21.64 -6.49
C GLU A 50 -11.24 -22.82 -7.29
N GLN A 51 -12.00 -23.28 -8.28
CA GLN A 51 -11.56 -24.35 -9.16
C GLN A 51 -10.34 -23.96 -9.99
N GLU A 52 -10.23 -22.71 -10.45
CA GLU A 52 -9.04 -22.20 -11.14
C GLU A 52 -7.78 -22.31 -10.26
N TYR A 53 -7.86 -21.96 -8.98
CA TYR A 53 -6.71 -22.10 -8.06
C TYR A 53 -6.36 -23.56 -7.77
N ILE A 54 -7.36 -24.42 -7.61
CA ILE A 54 -7.15 -25.87 -7.40
C ILE A 54 -6.50 -26.47 -8.64
N ASN A 55 -6.95 -26.09 -9.84
CA ASN A 55 -6.38 -26.55 -11.11
C ASN A 55 -4.93 -26.05 -11.28
N ALA A 56 -4.59 -24.88 -10.73
CA ALA A 56 -3.22 -24.38 -10.64
C ALA A 56 -2.37 -25.10 -9.56
N GLY A 57 -2.91 -26.14 -8.91
CA GLY A 57 -2.20 -26.98 -7.94
C GLY A 57 -2.06 -26.34 -6.55
N MET A 58 -2.89 -25.36 -6.19
CA MET A 58 -2.90 -24.77 -4.85
C MET A 58 -3.72 -25.61 -3.88
N SER A 59 -3.19 -25.80 -2.67
CA SER A 59 -3.91 -26.33 -1.52
C SER A 59 -4.88 -25.30 -0.94
N ASN A 60 -5.88 -25.75 -0.19
CA ASN A 60 -6.88 -24.86 0.41
C ASN A 60 -6.26 -23.78 1.32
N SER A 61 -5.20 -24.12 2.06
CA SER A 61 -4.50 -23.16 2.93
C SER A 61 -3.71 -22.13 2.12
N GLU A 62 -3.06 -22.54 1.02
CA GLU A 62 -2.41 -21.60 0.10
C GLU A 62 -3.44 -20.65 -0.55
N ILE A 63 -4.62 -21.16 -0.91
CA ILE A 63 -5.71 -20.35 -1.47
C ILE A 63 -6.21 -19.34 -0.43
N GLU A 64 -6.43 -19.75 0.81
CA GLU A 64 -6.86 -18.85 1.89
C GLU A 64 -5.82 -17.76 2.14
N LEU A 65 -4.55 -18.14 2.29
CA LEU A 65 -3.44 -17.22 2.49
C LEU A 65 -3.35 -16.22 1.34
N PHE A 66 -3.32 -16.71 0.09
CA PHE A 66 -3.25 -15.88 -1.09
C PHE A 66 -4.39 -14.85 -1.14
N ARG A 67 -5.63 -15.30 -0.92
CA ARG A 67 -6.80 -14.40 -0.96
C ARG A 67 -6.75 -13.36 0.15
N GLN A 68 -6.34 -13.76 1.36
CA GLN A 68 -6.18 -12.83 2.47
C GLN A 68 -5.12 -11.78 2.14
N THR A 69 -3.94 -12.22 1.71
CA THR A 69 -2.83 -11.33 1.35
C THR A 69 -3.24 -10.38 0.23
N MET A 70 -3.82 -10.87 -0.87
CA MET A 70 -4.25 -10.01 -1.98
C MET A 70 -5.32 -8.99 -1.58
N ASN A 71 -6.24 -9.35 -0.69
CA ASN A 71 -7.22 -8.39 -0.20
C ASN A 71 -6.57 -7.26 0.61
N GLN A 72 -5.66 -7.63 1.53
CA GLN A 72 -4.90 -6.66 2.33
C GLN A 72 -4.03 -5.76 1.45
N THR A 73 -3.28 -6.34 0.51
CA THR A 73 -2.43 -5.60 -0.43
C THR A 73 -3.25 -4.63 -1.28
N LYS A 74 -4.43 -5.03 -1.77
CA LYS A 74 -5.31 -4.14 -2.51
C LYS A 74 -5.72 -2.92 -1.68
N GLN A 75 -6.15 -3.14 -0.44
CA GLN A 75 -6.52 -2.06 0.49
C GLN A 75 -5.34 -1.12 0.75
N GLN A 76 -4.13 -1.68 0.95
CA GLN A 76 -2.91 -0.89 1.11
C GLN A 76 -2.57 -0.03 -0.12
N ILE A 77 -2.72 -0.56 -1.33
CA ILE A 77 -2.48 0.20 -2.57
C ILE A 77 -3.49 1.35 -2.72
N GLU A 78 -4.77 1.09 -2.47
CA GLU A 78 -5.83 2.10 -2.54
C GLU A 78 -5.60 3.22 -1.51
N HIS A 79 -5.23 2.83 -0.28
CA HIS A 79 -4.90 3.77 0.79
C HIS A 79 -3.63 4.57 0.48
N LEU A 80 -2.55 3.91 0.03
CA LEU A 80 -1.32 4.58 -0.38
C LEU A 80 -1.58 5.61 -1.49
N GLN A 81 -2.40 5.26 -2.49
CA GLN A 81 -2.78 6.19 -3.55
C GLN A 81 -3.51 7.41 -2.97
N ALA A 82 -4.44 7.21 -2.04
CA ALA A 82 -5.14 8.32 -1.40
C ALA A 82 -4.17 9.20 -0.59
N THR A 83 -3.29 8.61 0.23
CA THR A 83 -2.31 9.32 1.06
C THR A 83 -1.27 10.07 0.22
N MET A 84 -0.72 9.47 -0.84
CA MET A 84 0.25 10.11 -1.73
C MET A 84 -0.30 11.39 -2.39
N ASN A 85 -1.61 11.46 -2.63
CA ASN A 85 -2.25 12.63 -3.22
C ASN A 85 -2.48 13.79 -2.24
N LYS A 86 -2.35 13.58 -0.93
CA LYS A 86 -2.59 14.60 0.10
C LYS A 86 -1.50 15.68 0.17
N SER A 87 -0.29 15.42 -0.33
CA SER A 87 0.83 16.36 -0.28
C SER A 87 1.55 16.49 -1.61
N GLY A 88 1.99 17.71 -1.93
CA GLY A 88 2.81 17.97 -3.12
C GLY A 88 4.14 17.22 -3.12
N LYS A 89 4.77 17.06 -1.94
CA LYS A 89 6.03 16.31 -1.81
C LYS A 89 5.83 14.82 -2.14
N LEU A 90 4.79 14.21 -1.58
CA LEU A 90 4.45 12.80 -1.84
C LEU A 90 4.07 12.56 -3.30
N ARG A 91 3.26 13.44 -3.89
CA ARG A 91 2.90 13.35 -5.32
C ARG A 91 4.14 13.45 -6.22
N ALA A 92 5.13 14.26 -5.85
CA ALA A 92 6.38 14.36 -6.59
C ALA A 92 7.25 13.10 -6.46
N VAL A 93 7.14 12.34 -5.38
CA VAL A 93 7.75 11.01 -5.24
C VAL A 93 7.07 10.02 -6.20
N ASP A 94 5.73 9.95 -6.15
CA ASP A 94 4.97 9.04 -7.04
C ASP A 94 5.26 9.32 -8.52
N LEU A 95 5.30 10.61 -8.93
CA LEU A 95 5.61 11.00 -10.31
C LEU A 95 7.01 10.59 -10.76
N ARG A 96 7.99 10.55 -9.86
CA ARG A 96 9.38 10.23 -10.19
C ARG A 96 9.61 8.73 -10.35
N HIS A 97 8.90 7.92 -9.58
CA HIS A 97 9.10 6.47 -9.52
C HIS A 97 7.96 5.66 -10.13
N ASP A 98 6.87 6.29 -10.55
CA ASP A 98 5.64 5.63 -10.99
C ASP A 98 5.10 4.65 -9.92
N THR A 99 5.27 4.96 -8.63
CA THR A 99 5.09 4.02 -7.51
C THR A 99 3.70 3.39 -7.47
N ILE A 100 2.63 4.20 -7.55
CA ILE A 100 1.25 3.68 -7.53
C ILE A 100 0.97 2.82 -8.76
N LYS A 101 1.52 3.20 -9.92
CA LYS A 101 1.36 2.45 -11.16
C LYS A 101 2.08 1.10 -11.07
N ALA A 102 3.33 1.08 -10.59
CA ALA A 102 4.11 -0.14 -10.36
C ALA A 102 3.44 -1.07 -9.34
N ALA A 103 2.97 -0.54 -8.21
CA ALA A 103 2.28 -1.33 -7.19
C ALA A 103 1.01 -2.00 -7.74
N LYS A 104 0.20 -1.29 -8.53
CA LYS A 104 -0.99 -1.83 -9.19
C LYS A 104 -0.66 -2.86 -10.26
N ALA A 105 0.39 -2.62 -11.04
CA ALA A 105 0.84 -3.55 -12.06
C ALA A 105 1.35 -4.85 -11.43
N LEU A 106 2.23 -4.77 -10.43
CA LEU A 106 2.71 -5.92 -9.68
C LEU A 106 1.57 -6.71 -9.03
N PHE A 107 0.60 -6.02 -8.38
CA PHE A 107 -0.59 -6.66 -7.84
C PHE A 107 -1.36 -7.46 -8.91
N LYS A 108 -1.54 -6.87 -10.10
CA LYS A 108 -2.21 -7.54 -11.22
C LYS A 108 -1.45 -8.78 -11.67
N GLU A 109 -0.13 -8.72 -11.78
CA GLU A 109 0.69 -9.87 -12.19
C GLU A 109 0.64 -11.01 -11.16
N ILE A 110 0.68 -10.68 -9.85
CA ILE A 110 0.52 -11.68 -8.78
C ILE A 110 -0.88 -12.33 -8.83
N VAL A 111 -1.93 -11.55 -9.11
CA VAL A 111 -3.29 -12.06 -9.25
C VAL A 111 -3.45 -12.97 -10.46
N SER A 112 -2.79 -12.64 -11.58
CA SER A 112 -2.77 -13.47 -12.79
C SER A 112 -2.00 -14.77 -12.58
N SER A 113 -0.96 -14.76 -11.74
CA SER A 113 -0.07 -15.90 -11.47
C SER A 113 0.05 -16.22 -9.98
N PRO A 114 -1.01 -16.75 -9.31
CA PRO A 114 -1.05 -16.92 -7.86
C PRO A 114 0.09 -17.75 -7.25
N LYS A 115 0.59 -18.75 -8.00
CA LYS A 115 1.71 -19.59 -7.56
C LYS A 115 3.04 -18.84 -7.47
N ARG A 116 3.17 -17.71 -8.17
CA ARG A 116 4.35 -16.83 -8.13
C ARG A 116 4.31 -15.82 -6.97
N MET A 117 3.25 -15.82 -6.15
CA MET A 117 3.16 -14.96 -4.96
C MET A 117 4.44 -14.95 -4.09
N PRO A 118 5.14 -16.09 -3.85
CA PRO A 118 6.38 -16.08 -3.06
C PRO A 118 7.49 -15.20 -3.63
N GLU A 119 7.56 -15.00 -4.96
CA GLU A 119 8.54 -14.13 -5.62
C GLU A 119 8.33 -12.66 -5.22
N ALA A 120 7.09 -12.29 -4.88
CA ALA A 120 6.72 -10.94 -4.47
C ALA A 120 6.72 -10.72 -2.93
N ASN A 121 7.31 -11.63 -2.14
CA ASN A 121 7.25 -11.54 -0.67
C ASN A 121 7.77 -10.21 -0.10
N HIS A 122 8.85 -9.64 -0.65
CA HIS A 122 9.39 -8.35 -0.20
C HIS A 122 8.39 -7.21 -0.42
N PHE A 123 7.76 -7.17 -1.59
CA PHE A 123 6.70 -6.22 -1.89
C PHE A 123 5.53 -6.36 -0.90
N LEU A 124 5.01 -7.58 -0.75
CA LEU A 124 3.78 -7.87 0.00
C LEU A 124 3.91 -7.64 1.50
N TYR A 125 5.05 -7.98 2.09
CA TYR A 125 5.21 -8.02 3.55
C TYR A 125 6.19 -6.98 4.10
N THR A 126 6.87 -6.21 3.25
CA THR A 126 7.87 -5.24 3.71
C THR A 126 7.74 -3.92 2.99
N HIS A 127 7.96 -3.86 1.68
CA HIS A 127 8.08 -2.58 0.99
C HIS A 127 6.76 -1.80 0.97
N LEU A 128 5.65 -2.44 0.56
CA LEU A 128 4.36 -1.75 0.48
C LEU A 128 3.82 -1.37 1.89
N PRO A 129 3.76 -2.28 2.88
CA PRO A 129 3.29 -1.93 4.21
C PRO A 129 4.12 -0.81 4.87
N ASN A 130 5.46 -0.87 4.76
CA ASN A 130 6.31 0.15 5.35
C ASN A 130 6.15 1.51 4.65
N LEU A 131 5.98 1.52 3.33
CA LEU A 131 5.73 2.75 2.59
C LEU A 131 4.38 3.37 2.99
N VAL A 132 3.33 2.56 3.13
CA VAL A 132 2.03 3.00 3.67
C VAL A 132 2.22 3.68 5.02
N ASP A 133 2.82 2.99 5.99
CA ASP A 133 3.03 3.50 7.35
C ASP A 133 3.84 4.80 7.38
N LEU A 134 4.89 4.89 6.54
CA LEU A 134 5.73 6.08 6.46
C LEU A 134 4.96 7.27 5.87
N THR A 135 4.17 7.06 4.82
CA THR A 135 3.38 8.13 4.21
C THR A 135 2.28 8.63 5.14
N ASP A 136 1.67 7.75 5.94
CA ASP A 136 0.66 8.14 6.93
C ASP A 136 1.27 8.98 8.05
N LYS A 137 2.40 8.53 8.63
CA LYS A 137 3.13 9.30 9.65
C LYS A 137 3.62 10.64 9.11
N PHE A 138 4.08 10.68 7.86
CA PHE A 138 4.46 11.93 7.21
C PHE A 138 3.29 12.90 7.16
N ILE A 139 2.10 12.46 6.74
CA ILE A 139 0.91 13.33 6.68
C ILE A 139 0.52 13.82 8.08
N GLU A 140 0.47 12.92 9.06
CA GLU A 140 0.15 13.25 10.45
C GLU A 140 1.05 14.39 10.97
N ILE A 141 2.38 14.22 10.86
CA ILE A 141 3.35 15.22 11.34
C ILE A 141 3.30 16.51 10.50
N ASN A 142 3.09 16.38 9.18
CA ASN A 142 3.03 17.53 8.29
C ASN A 142 1.77 18.39 8.52
N GLU A 143 0.70 17.83 9.07
CA GLU A 143 -0.54 18.55 9.41
C GLU A 143 -0.50 19.22 10.80
N HIS A 144 0.48 18.93 11.65
CA HIS A 144 0.61 19.57 12.97
C HIS A 144 0.70 21.11 12.89
N GLU A 145 -0.11 21.83 13.67
CA GLU A 145 -0.15 23.31 13.65
C GLU A 145 1.13 23.97 14.17
N VAL A 146 1.74 23.38 15.21
CA VAL A 146 2.99 23.87 15.81
C VAL A 146 4.12 22.89 15.47
N LYS A 147 5.07 23.33 14.67
CA LYS A 147 6.23 22.54 14.25
C LYS A 147 7.52 23.17 14.78
N SER A 148 8.35 22.38 15.46
CA SER A 148 9.70 22.81 15.83
C SER A 148 10.64 22.69 14.62
N ARG A 149 11.85 23.27 14.71
CA ARG A 149 12.88 23.07 13.68
C ARG A 149 13.22 21.60 13.49
N GLU A 150 13.36 20.87 14.58
CA GLU A 150 13.62 19.42 14.57
C GLU A 150 12.49 18.64 13.87
N THR A 151 11.23 19.08 14.02
CA THR A 151 10.10 18.48 13.28
C THR A 151 10.26 18.64 11.77
N TYR A 152 10.70 19.81 11.29
CA TYR A 152 10.96 20.01 9.87
C TYR A 152 12.08 19.12 9.35
N ASP A 153 13.17 18.97 10.11
CA ASP A 153 14.29 18.10 9.74
C ASP A 153 13.81 16.64 9.61
N LYS A 154 12.95 16.17 10.53
CA LYS A 154 12.36 14.83 10.48
C LYS A 154 11.37 14.63 9.34
N ILE A 155 10.59 15.65 8.98
CA ILE A 155 9.73 15.62 7.79
C ILE A 155 10.58 15.44 6.52
N GLU A 156 11.72 16.14 6.44
CA GLU A 156 12.60 16.05 5.28
C GLU A 156 13.36 14.71 5.22
N GLU A 157 13.84 14.21 6.35
CA GLU A 157 14.40 12.86 6.42
C GLU A 157 13.36 11.82 5.98
N SER A 158 12.11 11.97 6.44
CA SER A 158 11.01 11.08 6.07
C SER A 158 10.74 11.07 4.56
N ILE A 159 10.77 12.22 3.89
CA ILE A 159 10.54 12.26 2.44
C ILE A 159 11.66 11.55 1.66
N GLN A 160 12.90 11.62 2.14
CA GLN A 160 14.03 10.91 1.52
C GLN A 160 13.92 9.39 1.67
N ILE A 161 13.43 8.91 2.83
CA ILE A 161 13.19 7.48 3.03
C ILE A 161 11.98 7.01 2.21
N ILE A 162 10.90 7.79 2.18
CA ILE A 162 9.73 7.52 1.33
C ILE A 162 10.14 7.42 -0.14
N ASP A 163 11.04 8.28 -0.62
CA ASP A 163 11.56 8.22 -1.98
C ASP A 163 12.30 6.92 -2.29
N GLN A 164 13.17 6.47 -1.39
CA GLN A 164 13.89 5.19 -1.53
C GLN A 164 12.93 3.99 -1.51
N MET A 165 11.95 4.01 -0.60
CA MET A 165 10.93 2.95 -0.51
C MET A 165 10.06 2.91 -1.76
N ALA A 166 9.69 4.07 -2.31
CA ALA A 166 8.98 4.18 -3.58
C ALA A 166 9.75 3.56 -4.75
N ALA A 167 11.08 3.76 -4.81
CA ALA A 167 11.93 3.14 -5.81
C ALA A 167 11.99 1.61 -5.68
N LEU A 168 11.97 1.09 -4.44
CA LEU A 168 11.95 -0.36 -4.19
C LEU A 168 10.68 -1.03 -4.75
N ILE A 169 9.51 -0.41 -4.62
CA ILE A 169 8.26 -0.92 -5.22
C ILE A 169 8.39 -1.06 -6.73
N THR A 170 8.98 -0.06 -7.39
CA THR A 170 9.21 -0.09 -8.84
C THR A 170 10.21 -1.17 -9.23
N SER A 171 11.27 -1.35 -8.43
CA SER A 171 12.23 -2.43 -8.60
C SER A 171 11.60 -3.82 -8.42
N ASP A 172 10.71 -4.00 -7.45
CA ASP A 172 9.99 -5.26 -7.24
C ASP A 172 9.15 -5.62 -8.46
N TYR A 173 8.43 -4.63 -9.02
CA TYR A 173 7.66 -4.85 -10.26
C TYR A 173 8.58 -5.28 -11.40
N GLN A 174 9.67 -4.55 -11.63
CA GLN A 174 10.63 -4.87 -12.70
C GLN A 174 11.23 -6.26 -12.55
N LYS A 175 11.60 -6.66 -11.33
CA LYS A 175 12.13 -8.00 -11.05
C LYS A 175 11.08 -9.08 -11.30
N PHE A 176 9.83 -8.84 -10.92
CA PHE A 176 8.77 -9.82 -11.10
C PHE A 176 8.46 -10.10 -12.57
N VAL A 177 8.59 -9.09 -13.45
CA VAL A 177 8.33 -9.26 -14.89
C VAL A 177 9.61 -9.49 -15.71
N ALA A 178 10.77 -9.63 -15.07
CA ALA A 178 12.05 -9.74 -15.77
C ALA A 178 12.12 -11.00 -16.65
N ASP A 179 11.66 -12.14 -16.12
CA ASP A 179 11.65 -13.40 -16.86
C ASP A 179 10.80 -13.31 -18.15
N ASP A 180 9.65 -12.61 -18.09
CA ASP A 180 8.79 -12.40 -19.25
C ASP A 180 9.48 -11.54 -20.35
N LEU A 181 10.41 -10.66 -19.95
CA LEU A 181 11.18 -9.84 -20.89
C LEU A 181 12.31 -10.63 -21.55
N ASP A 182 12.98 -11.49 -20.80
CA ASP A 182 14.02 -12.37 -21.33
C ASP A 182 13.43 -13.35 -22.37
N ASP A 183 12.24 -13.90 -22.08
CA ASP A 183 11.49 -14.75 -23.02
C ASP A 183 11.12 -13.97 -24.29
N LEU A 184 10.65 -12.73 -24.16
CA LEU A 184 10.34 -11.87 -25.31
C LEU A 184 11.57 -11.58 -26.18
N ASP A 185 12.73 -11.36 -25.59
CA ASP A 185 13.98 -11.12 -26.32
C ASP A 185 14.42 -12.35 -27.14
N VAL A 186 14.19 -13.56 -26.61
CA VAL A 186 14.39 -14.82 -27.34
C VAL A 186 13.41 -14.90 -28.52
N GLU A 187 12.13 -14.66 -28.29
CA GLU A 187 11.10 -14.70 -29.34
C GLU A 187 11.39 -13.68 -30.47
N ILE A 188 11.79 -12.46 -30.12
CA ILE A 188 12.21 -11.42 -31.07
C ILE A 188 13.42 -11.88 -31.88
N SER A 189 14.40 -12.54 -31.23
CA SER A 189 15.61 -13.02 -31.89
C SER A 189 15.29 -14.13 -32.90
N ILE A 190 14.42 -15.06 -32.55
CA ILE A 190 13.90 -16.11 -33.44
C ILE A 190 13.18 -15.46 -34.63
N ALA A 191 12.26 -14.53 -34.37
CA ALA A 191 11.52 -13.84 -35.42
C ALA A 191 12.45 -13.08 -36.39
N LYS A 192 13.47 -12.38 -35.88
CA LYS A 192 14.48 -11.71 -36.70
C LYS A 192 15.28 -12.69 -37.56
N GLN A 193 15.63 -13.86 -37.03
CA GLN A 193 16.34 -14.88 -37.78
C GLN A 193 15.48 -15.45 -38.92
N SER A 194 14.21 -15.76 -38.64
CA SER A 194 13.26 -16.25 -39.67
C SER A 194 13.08 -15.24 -40.80
N LEU A 195 12.94 -13.95 -40.46
CA LEU A 195 12.82 -12.89 -41.47
C LEU A 195 14.08 -12.75 -42.35
N LYS A 196 15.28 -12.92 -41.78
CA LYS A 196 16.53 -12.92 -42.55
C LYS A 196 16.60 -14.12 -43.50
N GLN A 197 16.25 -15.31 -43.01
CA GLN A 197 16.24 -16.51 -43.85
C GLN A 197 15.27 -16.36 -45.04
N ASP A 198 14.06 -15.85 -44.81
CA ASP A 198 13.08 -15.61 -45.88
C ASP A 198 13.56 -14.56 -46.91
N GLN A 199 14.31 -13.55 -46.48
CA GLN A 199 14.92 -12.56 -47.37
C GLN A 199 16.03 -13.18 -48.22
N ASP A 200 16.91 -13.97 -47.61
CA ASP A 200 17.99 -14.67 -48.30
C ASP A 200 17.42 -15.66 -49.34
N TYR A 201 16.37 -16.41 -49.00
CA TYR A 201 15.68 -17.31 -49.95
C TYR A 201 15.14 -16.58 -51.18
N LYS A 202 14.52 -15.40 -50.99
CA LYS A 202 13.99 -14.59 -52.10
C LYS A 202 15.09 -13.98 -52.97
N GLU A 203 16.23 -13.60 -52.40
CA GLU A 203 17.39 -13.13 -53.18
C GLU A 203 18.04 -14.24 -53.99
N HIS A 204 18.00 -15.49 -53.50
CA HIS A 204 18.51 -16.65 -54.21
C HIS A 204 17.60 -17.12 -55.36
N GLU A 205 16.28 -16.98 -55.25
CA GLU A 205 15.35 -17.28 -56.35
C GLU A 205 15.34 -16.20 -57.45
N ALA A 206 15.74 -14.96 -57.14
CA ALA A 206 15.76 -13.85 -58.08
C ALA A 206 17.04 -13.78 -58.94
N ARG A 207 18.00 -14.70 -58.76
CA ARG A 207 19.26 -14.82 -59.50
C ARG A 207 19.26 -16.05 -60.41
#